data_AF-A0A137R0G0-F1
#
_entry.id   AF-A0A137R0G0-F1
#
_cell.length_a   1.000
_cell.length_b   1.000
_cell.length_c   1.000
_cell.angle_alpha   90.00
_cell.angle_beta   90.00
_cell.angle_gamma   90.00
#
_symmetry.space_group_name_H-M   'P 1'
#
loop_
_entity.id
_entity.type
_entity.pdbx_description
1 polymer ?
#
loop_
_entity_poly.entity_id
_entity_poly.type
_entity_poly.pdbx_seq_one_letter_code
_entity_poly.pdbx_strand_id
1 'polypeptide(L)'
;ALTKRKIHPTFHVSLLRPYNASNDALFPSQNKPEPYDFGIDNEHEWFVDKLIGHRFTGHNNKNLEFEVRWSTGDTTWEPYQACKELIALDRYMELRGASNIAQLPQIRS
;
A
#
# COMPACT_ATOMS: atom_id res chain seq x y z
N ALA A 1 -13.15 -31.66 -24.15
CA ALA A 1 -12.59 -31.34 -22.81
C ALA A 1 -13.64 -31.52 -21.69
N LEU A 2 -14.87 -31.01 -21.85
CA LEU A 2 -15.94 -31.14 -20.83
C LEU A 2 -16.56 -32.54 -20.75
N THR A 3 -16.73 -33.23 -21.88
CA THR A 3 -17.28 -34.60 -21.95
C THR A 3 -16.40 -35.63 -21.26
N LYS A 4 -15.06 -35.44 -21.27
CA LYS A 4 -14.10 -36.27 -20.51
C LYS A 4 -14.29 -36.14 -18.98
N ARG A 5 -14.91 -35.05 -18.52
CA ARG A 5 -15.27 -34.80 -17.12
C ARG A 5 -16.73 -35.20 -16.81
N LYS A 6 -17.42 -35.87 -17.75
CA LYS A 6 -18.85 -36.25 -17.66
C LYS A 6 -19.80 -35.06 -17.45
N ILE A 7 -19.40 -33.86 -17.88
CA ILE A 7 -20.28 -32.69 -17.85
C ILE A 7 -20.94 -32.60 -19.22
N HIS A 8 -22.24 -32.91 -19.26
CA HIS A 8 -23.05 -32.90 -20.47
C HIS A 8 -23.72 -31.53 -20.61
N PRO A 9 -23.77 -30.94 -21.82
CA PRO A 9 -24.48 -29.69 -22.09
C PRO A 9 -26.01 -29.94 -22.19
N THR A 10 -26.56 -30.68 -21.24
CA THR A 10 -27.97 -31.08 -21.22
C THR A 10 -28.61 -30.54 -19.94
N PHE A 11 -29.62 -29.70 -20.11
CA PHE A 11 -30.38 -29.15 -18.99
C PHE A 11 -31.60 -30.03 -18.71
N HIS A 12 -31.64 -30.67 -17.55
CA HIS A 12 -32.74 -31.56 -17.16
C HIS A 12 -33.83 -30.76 -16.43
N VAL A 13 -34.82 -30.29 -17.19
CA VAL A 13 -35.98 -29.54 -16.68
C VAL A 13 -36.73 -30.30 -15.58
N SER A 14 -36.73 -31.64 -15.61
CA SER A 14 -37.36 -32.49 -14.59
C SER A 14 -36.70 -32.42 -13.20
N LEU A 15 -35.48 -31.89 -13.10
CA LEU A 15 -34.79 -31.70 -11.81
C LEU A 15 -35.08 -30.34 -11.18
N LEU A 16 -35.81 -29.46 -11.89
CA LEU A 16 -36.21 -28.18 -11.34
C LEU A 16 -37.18 -28.40 -10.17
N ARG A 17 -36.99 -27.61 -9.11
CA ARG A 17 -37.90 -27.53 -7.99
C ARG A 17 -38.59 -26.17 -8.01
N PRO A 18 -39.87 -26.08 -7.62
CA PRO A 18 -40.54 -24.80 -7.46
C PRO A 18 -39.75 -23.90 -6.51
N TYR A 19 -39.62 -22.63 -6.90
CA TYR A 19 -39.03 -21.62 -6.03
C TYR A 19 -39.94 -21.42 -4.82
N ASN A 20 -39.39 -21.60 -3.62
CA ASN A 20 -40.05 -21.26 -2.37
C ASN A 20 -39.36 -20.02 -1.82
N ALA A 21 -40.13 -18.97 -1.53
CA ALA A 21 -39.60 -17.78 -0.90
C ALA A 21 -39.01 -18.15 0.47
N SER A 22 -37.89 -17.51 0.82
CA SER A 22 -37.30 -17.67 2.15
C SER A 22 -38.26 -17.12 3.20
N ASN A 23 -38.44 -17.84 4.31
CA ASN A 23 -39.25 -17.37 5.42
C ASN A 23 -38.37 -16.57 6.39
N ASP A 24 -38.51 -15.25 6.38
CA ASP A 24 -37.70 -14.33 7.21
C ASP A 24 -37.92 -14.53 8.73
N ALA A 25 -39.05 -15.12 9.15
CA ALA A 25 -39.28 -15.45 10.54
C ALA A 25 -38.46 -16.69 11.00
N LEU A 26 -38.20 -17.63 10.08
CA LEU A 26 -37.42 -18.84 10.35
C LEU A 26 -35.92 -18.64 10.06
N PHE A 27 -35.59 -17.77 9.11
CA PHE A 27 -34.22 -17.46 8.70
C PHE A 27 -33.92 -15.96 8.74
N PRO A 28 -34.08 -15.30 9.90
CA PRO A 28 -33.70 -13.91 10.02
C PRO A 28 -32.19 -13.78 9.72
N SER A 29 -31.79 -12.73 9.01
CA SER A 29 -30.40 -12.41 8.64
C SER A 29 -29.72 -13.26 7.56
N GLN A 30 -30.47 -13.81 6.60
CA GLN A 30 -29.89 -14.39 5.37
C GLN A 30 -29.30 -13.32 4.40
N ASN A 31 -28.83 -12.20 4.93
CA ASN A 31 -28.03 -11.25 4.19
C ASN A 31 -26.66 -11.89 3.96
N LYS A 32 -26.23 -11.99 2.70
CA LYS A 32 -24.84 -12.34 2.42
C LYS A 32 -23.99 -11.26 3.10
N PRO A 33 -22.96 -11.62 3.88
CA PRO A 33 -22.01 -10.61 4.34
C PRO A 33 -21.52 -9.87 3.11
N GLU A 34 -21.42 -8.55 3.24
CA GLU A 34 -20.85 -7.71 2.19
C GLU A 34 -19.51 -8.33 1.77
N PRO A 35 -19.23 -8.47 0.45
CA PRO A 35 -17.96 -9.01 0.01
C PRO A 35 -16.84 -8.24 0.70
N TYR A 36 -15.93 -9.00 1.32
CA TYR A 36 -14.72 -8.58 2.04
C TYR A 36 -14.33 -7.11 1.81
N ASP A 37 -14.39 -6.31 2.88
CA ASP A 37 -13.80 -4.98 2.90
C ASP A 37 -12.30 -5.14 2.63
N PHE A 38 -11.81 -4.51 1.55
CA PHE A 38 -10.41 -4.61 1.13
C PHE A 38 -9.44 -4.07 2.16
N GLY A 39 -9.93 -3.49 3.27
CA GLY A 39 -9.14 -3.13 4.43
C GLY A 39 -7.98 -2.28 3.98
N ILE A 40 -8.18 -0.95 3.91
CA ILE A 40 -7.09 -0.01 3.66
C ILE A 40 -5.89 -0.50 4.45
N ASP A 41 -4.82 -0.85 3.74
CA ASP A 41 -3.64 -1.38 4.38
C ASP A 41 -3.26 -0.41 5.50
N ASN A 42 -3.11 -0.92 6.73
CA ASN A 42 -2.67 -0.08 7.84
C ASN A 42 -1.25 0.45 7.57
N GLU A 43 -0.55 -0.11 6.58
CA GLU A 43 0.54 0.53 5.88
C GLU A 43 -0.01 1.62 4.94
N HIS A 44 -0.42 2.75 5.52
CA HIS A 44 -0.77 3.93 4.73
C HIS A 44 0.47 4.37 3.90
N GLU A 45 0.50 4.01 2.62
CA GLU A 45 1.48 4.51 1.66
C GLU A 45 1.20 6.01 1.40
N TRP A 46 2.01 6.88 2.02
CA TRP A 46 1.92 8.32 1.81
C TRP A 46 2.74 8.75 0.59
N PHE A 47 2.15 9.57 -0.28
CA PHE A 47 2.85 10.11 -1.44
C PHE A 47 3.83 11.22 -1.02
N VAL A 48 5.12 10.98 -1.28
CA VAL A 48 6.21 11.96 -1.13
C VAL A 48 6.34 12.80 -2.39
N ASP A 49 6.40 14.13 -2.24
CA ASP A 49 6.68 15.06 -3.35
C ASP A 49 8.19 15.11 -3.65
N LYS A 50 8.99 15.48 -2.64
CA LYS A 50 10.45 15.58 -2.75
C LYS A 50 11.15 15.62 -1.40
N LEU A 51 12.44 15.28 -1.40
CA LEU A 51 13.33 15.59 -0.29
C LEU A 51 13.91 16.99 -0.50
N ILE A 52 13.85 17.84 0.52
CA ILE A 52 14.32 19.23 0.44
C ILE A 52 15.60 19.48 1.23
N GLY A 53 15.91 18.61 2.19
CA GLY A 53 17.03 18.76 3.10
C GLY A 53 17.50 17.44 3.68
N HIS A 54 18.67 17.45 4.31
CA HIS A 54 19.16 16.35 5.13
C HIS A 54 19.94 16.92 6.32
N ARG A 55 20.00 16.15 7.41
CA ARG A 55 20.81 16.46 8.58
C ARG A 55 21.36 15.18 9.20
N PHE A 56 22.49 15.32 9.87
CA PHE A 56 23.05 14.24 10.69
C PHE A 56 22.73 14.52 12.17
N THR A 57 22.05 13.59 12.83
CA THR A 57 21.69 13.66 14.25
C THR A 57 22.51 12.65 15.09
N GLY A 58 22.59 12.90 16.40
CA GLY A 58 23.24 12.02 17.37
C GLY A 58 24.76 12.18 17.53
N HIS A 59 25.32 11.48 18.52
CA HIS A 59 26.77 11.47 18.77
C HIS A 59 27.49 10.72 17.65
N ASN A 60 28.52 11.33 17.07
CA ASN A 60 29.29 10.85 15.90
C ASN A 60 28.53 10.85 14.55
N ASN A 61 27.49 11.67 14.37
CA ASN A 61 26.82 11.87 13.07
C ASN A 61 26.33 10.56 12.41
N LYS A 62 25.87 9.60 13.22
CA LYS A 62 25.48 8.27 12.71
C LYS A 62 24.06 8.21 12.16
N ASN A 63 23.18 9.14 12.56
CA ASN A 63 21.78 9.10 12.16
C ASN A 63 21.56 10.13 11.06
N LEU A 64 21.29 9.66 9.84
CA LEU A 64 20.93 10.51 8.72
C LEU A 64 19.41 10.63 8.65
N GLU A 65 18.91 11.86 8.67
CA GLU A 65 17.50 12.19 8.48
C GLU A 65 17.33 13.08 7.26
N PHE A 66 16.22 12.92 6.56
CA PHE A 66 15.82 13.73 5.42
C PHE A 66 14.59 14.56 5.76
N GLU A 67 14.58 15.79 5.27
CA GLU A 67 13.41 16.64 5.33
C GLU A 67 12.52 16.32 4.13
N VAL A 68 11.39 15.66 4.42
CA VAL A 68 10.44 15.14 3.43
C VAL A 68 9.32 16.16 3.25
N ARG A 69 9.11 16.62 2.01
CA ARG A 69 7.90 17.35 1.61
C ARG A 69 6.85 16.33 1.16
N TRP A 70 5.73 16.28 1.87
CA TRP A 70 4.60 15.42 1.52
C TRP A 70 3.73 16.06 0.45
N SER A 71 3.01 15.23 -0.30
CA SER A 71 2.01 15.70 -1.27
C SER A 71 0.87 16.51 -0.64
N THR A 72 0.60 16.31 0.67
CA THR A 72 -0.36 17.11 1.46
C THR A 72 0.14 18.53 1.76
N GLY A 73 1.43 18.82 1.52
CA GLY A 73 2.07 20.09 1.80
C GLY A 73 2.83 20.12 3.13
N ASP A 74 2.62 19.14 4.01
CA ASP A 74 3.35 19.02 5.27
C ASP A 74 4.83 18.73 5.03
N THR A 75 5.65 19.02 6.04
CA THR A 75 7.09 18.73 6.01
C THR A 75 7.51 18.09 7.32
N THR A 76 8.13 16.90 7.25
CA THR A 76 8.61 16.16 8.43
C THR A 76 10.06 15.70 8.22
N TRP A 77 10.72 15.35 9.33
CA TRP A 77 12.05 14.75 9.30
C TRP A 77 11.93 13.23 9.42
N GLU A 78 12.34 12.50 8.39
CA GLU A 78 12.26 11.05 8.32
C GLU A 78 13.66 10.41 8.32
N PRO A 79 13.84 9.25 8.98
CA PRO A 79 15.13 8.57 8.99
C PRO A 79 15.46 8.02 7.60
N TYR A 80 16.75 7.92 7.26
CA TYR A 80 17.21 7.35 6.00
C TYR A 80 16.57 5.99 5.66
N GLN A 81 16.33 5.13 6.66
CA GLN A 81 15.72 3.82 6.43
C GLN A 81 14.31 3.89 5.84
N ALA A 82 13.55 4.94 6.16
CA ALA A 82 12.22 5.19 5.58
C ALA A 82 12.31 5.77 4.16
N CYS A 83 13.41 6.44 3.82
CA CYS A 83 13.58 7.11 2.53
C CYS A 83 14.41 6.32 1.51
N LYS A 84 15.12 5.27 1.92
CA LYS A 84 16.14 4.58 1.10
C LYS A 84 15.59 3.97 -0.21
N GLU A 85 14.28 3.69 -0.27
CA GLU A 85 13.62 3.08 -1.44
C GLU A 85 12.81 4.11 -2.25
N LEU A 86 12.85 5.39 -1.86
CA LEU A 86 12.12 6.45 -2.54
C LEU A 86 12.89 6.95 -3.77
N ILE A 87 12.18 7.06 -4.90
CA ILE A 87 12.67 7.78 -6.09
C ILE A 87 13.04 9.24 -5.76
N ALA A 88 12.38 9.83 -4.75
CA ALA A 88 12.71 11.16 -4.26
C ALA A 88 14.14 11.27 -3.71
N LEU A 89 14.70 10.18 -3.17
CA LEU A 89 16.08 10.13 -2.71
C LEU A 89 17.06 10.15 -3.87
N ASP A 90 16.81 9.37 -4.93
CA ASP A 90 17.67 9.34 -6.12
C ASP A 90 17.76 10.74 -6.74
N ARG A 91 16.62 11.40 -6.94
CA ARG A 91 16.56 12.78 -7.45
C ARG A 91 17.30 13.75 -6.56
N TYR A 92 17.18 13.59 -5.24
CA TYR A 92 17.88 14.45 -4.28
C TYR A 92 19.40 14.28 -4.38
N MET A 93 19.87 13.05 -4.50
CA MET A 93 21.28 12.72 -4.65
C MET A 93 21.86 13.28 -5.95
N GLU A 94 21.13 13.14 -7.07
CA GLU A 94 21.48 13.73 -8.36
C GLU A 94 21.62 15.25 -8.28
N LEU A 95 20.65 15.94 -7.65
CA LEU A 95 20.70 17.40 -7.45
C LEU A 95 21.87 17.84 -6.57
N ARG A 96 22.33 16.98 -5.65
CA ARG A 96 23.48 17.24 -4.79
C ARG A 96 24.81 16.79 -5.40
N GLY A 97 24.79 16.15 -6.58
CA GLY A 97 25.99 15.58 -7.20
C GLY A 97 26.63 14.47 -6.37
N ALA A 98 25.84 13.79 -5.52
CA ALA A 98 26.30 12.70 -4.67
C ALA A 98 25.83 11.36 -5.25
N SER A 99 26.70 10.36 -5.29
CA SER A 99 26.37 8.98 -5.67
C SER A 99 26.06 8.08 -4.48
N ASN A 100 26.39 8.53 -3.25
CA ASN A 100 26.13 7.80 -2.02
C ASN A 100 25.92 8.77 -0.85
N ILE A 101 25.16 8.36 0.17
CA ILE A 101 24.89 9.12 1.40
C ILE A 101 26.18 9.59 2.11
N ALA A 102 27.29 8.85 1.98
CA ALA A 102 28.57 9.20 2.59
C ALA A 102 29.21 10.47 1.98
N GLN A 103 28.79 10.87 0.78
CA GLN A 103 29.29 12.07 0.10
C GLN A 103 28.46 13.32 0.43
N LEU A 104 27.36 13.16 1.16
CA LEU A 104 26.55 14.29 1.58
C LEU A 104 27.31 15.16 2.59
N PRO A 105 27.29 16.50 2.45
CA PRO A 105 27.97 17.39 3.37
C PRO A 105 27.35 17.28 4.76
N GLN A 106 28.18 17.14 5.79
CA GLN A 106 27.70 17.11 7.17
C GLN A 106 27.34 18.52 7.63
N ILE A 107 26.13 18.95 7.29
CA ILE A 107 25.58 20.23 7.72
C ILE A 107 25.09 20.02 9.15
N ARG A 108 25.80 20.62 10.12
CA ARG A 108 25.33 20.70 11.51
C ARG A 108 24.23 21.76 11.55
N SER A 109 23.03 21.40 12.03
CA SER A 109 22.01 22.38 12.40
C SER A 109 22.32 22.98 13.77
#